data_AF-A0A804P0S6-F1
#
_entry.id   AF-A0A804P0S6-F1
#
_cell.length_a   1.000
_cell.length_b   1.000
_cell.length_c   1.000
_cell.angle_alpha   90.00
_cell.angle_beta   90.00
_cell.angle_gamma   90.00
#
_symmetry.space_group_name_H-M   'P 1'
#
loop_
_entity.id
_entity.type
_entity.pdbx_description
1 polymer ?
#
loop_
_entity_poly.entity_id
_entity_poly.type
_entity_poly.pdbx_seq_one_letter_code
_entity_poly.pdbx_strand_id
1 'polypeptide(L)'
;MVSDLREYARSVVETKAREEAGNVLMRMKERFFTVLSHDKDSMPRSWMRDEDIRTITREARLGALRLMSVMAAIRLDDNPDKIERALTTALLDGGPLSHKRSIEFASDPLASSTWEEVSPKDTLITPVQCKSIWRQFKAETEYSVAQAMSMQEAQRRSKNWLPPAWTILLLAILGYNEFMFLLRNPLYLLGLFVAFVLSYAIWMQYDITAYFRHGTLSALLTILSRLLPTIIDIMMQIINMKHKHKSPHPSRHPQHIHAQSFMNQTWGRAQVRYQSPDSPSSSSSVGSNSGDDS
;
A
#
# COMPACT_ATOMS: atom_id res chain seq x y z
N MET A 1 44.62 -51.42 18.08
CA MET A 1 45.06 -50.30 17.22
C MET A 1 44.00 -49.89 16.19
N VAL A 2 43.56 -50.77 15.28
CA VAL A 2 42.51 -50.42 14.28
C VAL A 2 41.13 -50.22 14.93
N SER A 3 40.77 -51.05 15.91
CA SER A 3 39.54 -50.90 16.68
C SER A 3 39.51 -49.59 17.47
N ASP A 4 40.61 -49.26 18.15
CA ASP A 4 40.76 -48.02 18.93
C ASP A 4 40.65 -46.77 18.04
N LEU A 5 41.22 -46.81 16.83
CA LEU A 5 41.10 -45.73 15.86
C LEU A 5 39.66 -45.59 15.34
N ARG A 6 38.96 -46.70 15.10
CA ARG A 6 37.56 -46.71 14.67
C ARG A 6 36.64 -46.14 15.75
N GLU A 7 36.86 -46.49 17.01
CA GLU A 7 36.11 -45.95 18.15
C GLU A 7 36.37 -44.46 18.34
N TYR A 8 37.64 -44.03 18.20
CA TYR A 8 38.00 -42.61 18.23
C TYR A 8 37.35 -41.82 17.08
N ALA A 9 37.40 -42.33 15.84
CA ALA A 9 36.75 -41.68 14.71
C ALA A 9 35.22 -41.57 14.92
N ARG A 10 34.60 -42.63 15.46
CA ARG A 10 33.16 -42.64 15.76
C ARG A 10 32.80 -41.61 16.83
N SER A 11 33.58 -41.49 17.91
CA SER A 11 33.33 -40.51 18.97
C SER A 11 33.50 -39.06 18.48
N VAL A 12 34.47 -38.80 17.59
CA VAL A 12 34.65 -37.48 16.96
C VAL A 12 33.45 -37.10 16.11
N VAL A 13 32.95 -38.03 15.28
CA VAL A 13 31.76 -37.80 14.44
C VAL A 13 30.52 -37.58 15.31
N GLU A 14 30.32 -38.40 16.35
CA GLU A 14 29.20 -38.26 17.28
C GLU A 14 29.22 -36.91 17.99
N THR A 15 30.39 -36.46 18.46
CA THR A 15 30.57 -35.16 19.10
C THR A 15 30.19 -34.01 18.15
N LYS A 16 30.66 -34.08 16.90
CA LYS A 16 30.35 -33.07 15.88
C LYS A 16 28.89 -33.07 15.47
N ALA A 17 28.28 -34.25 15.34
CA ALA A 17 26.87 -34.37 15.02
C ALA A 17 25.99 -33.80 16.13
N ARG A 18 26.36 -34.00 17.40
CA ARG A 18 25.65 -33.43 18.57
C ARG A 18 25.77 -31.91 18.64
N GLU A 19 26.94 -31.36 18.31
CA GLU A 19 27.16 -29.91 18.21
C GLU A 19 26.25 -29.29 17.15
N GLU A 20 26.22 -29.87 15.94
CA GLU A 20 25.37 -29.39 14.86
C GLU A 20 23.87 -29.59 15.13
N ALA A 21 23.47 -30.70 15.77
CA ALA A 21 22.09 -30.95 16.19
C ALA A 21 21.56 -29.85 17.14
N GLY A 22 22.43 -29.24 17.95
CA GLY A 22 22.07 -28.07 18.77
C GLY A 22 21.64 -26.85 17.96
N ASN A 23 22.18 -26.70 16.74
CA ASN A 23 21.90 -25.59 15.83
C ASN A 23 20.82 -25.92 14.79
N VAL A 24 20.10 -27.04 14.94
CA VAL A 24 19.10 -27.53 13.97
C VAL A 24 18.07 -26.46 13.58
N LEU A 25 17.60 -25.64 14.52
CA LEU A 25 16.63 -24.58 14.23
C LEU A 25 17.17 -23.54 13.24
N MET A 26 18.42 -23.12 13.43
CA MET A 26 19.09 -22.17 12.53
C MET A 26 19.22 -22.78 11.13
N ARG A 27 19.71 -24.01 11.04
CA ARG A 27 19.90 -24.73 9.77
C ARG A 27 18.56 -24.96 9.04
N MET A 28 17.50 -25.28 9.78
CA MET A 28 16.14 -25.41 9.25
C MET A 28 15.65 -24.09 8.64
N LYS A 29 15.91 -22.96 9.30
CA LYS A 29 15.57 -21.63 8.78
C LYS A 29 16.37 -21.29 7.53
N GLU A 30 17.67 -21.54 7.51
CA GLU A 30 18.50 -21.35 6.32
C GLU A 30 17.95 -22.16 5.14
N ARG A 31 17.63 -23.44 5.36
CA ARG A 31 17.05 -24.29 4.31
C ARG A 31 15.67 -23.82 3.87
N PHE A 32 14.86 -23.33 4.80
CA PHE A 32 13.54 -22.78 4.49
C PHE A 32 13.64 -21.51 3.64
N PHE A 33 14.46 -20.54 4.06
CA PHE A 33 14.61 -19.27 3.36
C PHE A 33 15.27 -19.46 1.99
N THR A 34 16.26 -20.36 1.86
CA THR A 34 16.85 -20.65 0.55
C THR A 34 15.81 -21.17 -0.45
N VAL A 35 14.94 -22.11 -0.04
CA VAL A 35 13.86 -22.61 -0.91
C VAL A 35 12.77 -21.55 -1.17
N LEU A 36 12.50 -20.71 -0.17
CA LEU A 36 11.48 -19.66 -0.27
C LEU A 36 11.94 -18.51 -1.19
N SER A 37 13.21 -18.11 -1.09
CA SER A 37 13.75 -16.94 -1.79
C SER A 37 14.45 -17.28 -3.09
N HIS A 38 14.76 -18.55 -3.39
CA HIS A 38 15.39 -18.95 -4.64
C HIS A 38 14.49 -19.89 -5.44
N ASP A 39 14.64 -19.85 -6.77
CA ASP A 39 14.08 -20.86 -7.68
C ASP A 39 15.03 -22.07 -7.81
N LYS A 40 14.62 -23.09 -8.56
CA LYS A 40 15.39 -24.32 -8.81
C LYS A 40 16.78 -24.05 -9.40
N ASP A 41 16.92 -22.96 -10.15
CA ASP A 41 18.18 -22.52 -10.76
C ASP A 41 19.04 -21.64 -9.84
N SER A 42 18.73 -21.60 -8.53
CA SER A 42 19.42 -20.75 -7.53
C SER A 42 19.36 -19.25 -7.82
N MET A 43 18.40 -18.81 -8.63
CA MET A 43 18.14 -17.40 -8.89
C MET A 43 17.13 -16.84 -7.87
N PRO A 44 17.28 -15.59 -7.40
CA PRO A 44 16.32 -14.97 -6.51
C PRO A 44 14.89 -14.97 -7.10
N ARG A 45 13.93 -15.49 -6.34
CA ARG A 45 12.55 -15.66 -6.76
C ARG A 45 11.82 -14.32 -6.75
N SER A 46 11.33 -13.90 -7.90
CA SER A 46 10.41 -12.77 -8.01
C SER A 46 8.99 -13.22 -7.63
N TRP A 47 8.44 -12.67 -6.54
CA TRP A 47 7.07 -12.94 -6.05
C TRP A 47 5.92 -12.51 -6.99
N MET A 48 6.24 -12.07 -8.21
CA MET A 48 5.29 -11.53 -9.18
C MET A 48 4.71 -12.59 -10.13
N ARG A 49 5.35 -13.77 -10.24
CA ARG A 49 4.90 -14.84 -11.12
C ARG A 49 3.63 -15.48 -10.55
N ASP A 50 2.74 -16.01 -11.40
CA ASP A 50 1.49 -16.71 -11.02
C ASP A 50 1.73 -18.01 -10.19
N GLU A 51 2.88 -18.15 -9.52
CA GLU A 51 3.24 -19.29 -8.68
C GLU A 51 2.44 -19.30 -7.37
N ASP A 52 2.00 -20.46 -6.92
CA ASP A 52 1.28 -20.55 -5.66
C ASP A 52 2.22 -20.53 -4.45
N ILE A 53 2.27 -19.40 -3.72
CA ILE A 53 3.10 -19.28 -2.50
C ILE A 53 2.77 -20.36 -1.47
N ARG A 54 1.53 -20.85 -1.44
CA ARG A 54 1.12 -21.95 -0.56
C ARG A 54 1.85 -23.26 -0.87
N THR A 55 2.06 -23.58 -2.15
CA THR A 55 2.77 -24.81 -2.55
C THR A 55 4.26 -24.66 -2.30
N ILE A 56 4.84 -23.49 -2.61
CA ILE A 56 6.25 -23.15 -2.31
C ILE A 56 6.52 -23.20 -0.80
N THR A 57 5.64 -22.62 0.01
CA THR A 57 5.77 -22.65 1.47
C THR A 57 5.69 -24.09 2.00
N ARG A 58 4.81 -24.93 1.43
CA ARG A 58 4.72 -26.35 1.80
C ARG A 58 6.00 -27.10 1.43
N GLU A 59 6.56 -26.84 0.26
CA GLU A 59 7.83 -27.41 -0.19
C GLU A 59 9.01 -26.96 0.68
N ALA A 60 9.10 -25.67 0.99
CA ALA A 60 10.13 -25.13 1.89
C ALA A 60 10.03 -25.74 3.30
N ARG A 61 8.80 -25.92 3.82
CA ARG A 61 8.54 -26.61 5.10
C ARG A 61 8.94 -28.08 5.05
N LEU A 62 8.67 -28.78 3.95
CA LEU A 62 9.12 -30.17 3.75
C LEU A 62 10.65 -30.25 3.71
N GLY A 63 11.32 -29.31 3.03
CA GLY A 63 12.77 -29.22 2.99
C GLY A 63 13.40 -29.02 4.38
N ALA A 64 12.81 -28.17 5.21
CA ALA A 64 13.23 -27.98 6.60
C ALA A 64 12.99 -29.23 7.47
N LEU A 65 11.86 -29.93 7.29
CA LEU A 65 11.58 -31.19 8.00
C LEU A 65 12.56 -32.31 7.64
N ARG A 66 12.93 -32.43 6.36
CA ARG A 66 13.95 -33.38 5.92
C ARG A 66 15.29 -33.13 6.60
N LEU A 67 15.69 -31.86 6.69
CA LEU A 67 16.91 -31.50 7.40
C LEU A 67 16.84 -31.87 8.88
N MET A 68 15.73 -31.58 9.55
CA MET A 68 15.51 -31.98 10.94
C MET A 68 15.56 -33.51 11.10
N SER A 69 15.00 -34.28 10.15
CA SER A 69 15.08 -35.74 10.17
C SER A 69 16.50 -36.25 10.06
N VAL A 70 17.35 -35.61 9.26
CA VAL A 70 18.77 -35.97 9.11
C VAL A 70 19.56 -35.64 10.38
N MET A 71 19.20 -34.55 11.06
CA MET A 71 19.87 -34.13 12.30
C MET A 71 19.32 -34.81 13.56
N ALA A 72 18.25 -35.61 13.45
CA ALA A 72 17.61 -36.27 14.58
C ALA A 72 18.34 -37.54 15.04
N ALA A 73 19.03 -38.25 14.14
CA ALA A 73 19.69 -39.52 14.43
C ALA A 73 20.97 -39.71 13.60
N ILE A 74 21.96 -40.39 14.17
CA ILE A 74 23.19 -40.80 13.50
C ILE A 74 22.92 -42.12 12.76
N ARG A 75 23.04 -42.10 11.44
CA ARG A 75 22.88 -43.27 10.57
C ARG A 75 24.24 -43.74 10.06
N LEU A 76 25.04 -44.35 10.94
CA LEU A 76 26.38 -44.82 10.56
C LEU A 76 26.35 -46.23 9.96
N ASP A 77 25.40 -47.04 10.40
CA ASP A 77 25.08 -48.35 9.85
C ASP A 77 23.77 -48.13 9.07
N ASP A 78 23.74 -48.44 7.76
CA ASP A 78 22.65 -48.14 6.78
C ASP A 78 21.29 -48.81 7.08
N ASN A 79 20.83 -48.73 8.32
CA ASN A 79 19.56 -49.25 8.78
C ASN A 79 18.42 -48.35 8.29
N PRO A 80 17.30 -48.93 7.82
CA PRO A 80 16.17 -48.14 7.35
C PRO A 80 15.44 -47.50 8.53
N ASP A 81 15.42 -46.16 8.57
CA ASP A 81 14.70 -45.39 9.59
C ASP A 81 13.35 -44.87 9.08
N LYS A 82 12.30 -44.94 9.91
CA LYS A 82 10.98 -44.33 9.63
C LYS A 82 10.81 -42.87 10.10
N ILE A 83 11.88 -42.21 10.58
CA ILE A 83 11.85 -40.86 11.18
C ILE A 83 11.25 -39.80 10.24
N GLU A 84 11.71 -39.71 8.98
CA GLU A 84 11.25 -38.68 8.03
C GLU A 84 9.74 -38.81 7.77
N ARG A 85 9.26 -40.04 7.59
CA ARG A 85 7.84 -40.33 7.34
C ARG A 85 6.98 -39.97 8.54
N ALA A 86 7.43 -40.35 9.75
CA ALA A 86 6.76 -40.01 10.99
C ALA A 86 6.67 -38.49 11.19
N LEU A 87 7.78 -37.76 11.00
CA LEU A 87 7.82 -36.30 11.10
C LEU A 87 6.92 -35.63 10.06
N THR A 88 6.99 -36.05 8.80
CA THR A 88 6.18 -35.44 7.73
C THR A 88 4.69 -35.64 7.99
N THR A 89 4.29 -36.85 8.36
CA THR A 89 2.89 -37.19 8.63
C THR A 89 2.34 -36.43 9.84
N ALA A 90 3.11 -36.37 10.93
CA ALA A 90 2.66 -35.74 12.17
C ALA A 90 2.71 -34.21 12.13
N LEU A 91 3.69 -33.61 11.43
CA LEU A 91 4.01 -32.18 11.55
C LEU A 91 3.60 -31.33 10.34
N LEU A 92 3.59 -31.91 9.14
CA LEU A 92 3.26 -31.22 7.89
C LEU A 92 1.78 -31.40 7.52
N ASP A 93 1.25 -32.62 7.62
CA ASP A 93 -0.13 -32.94 7.22
C ASP A 93 -1.16 -32.78 8.36
N GLY A 94 -0.71 -32.58 9.60
CA GLY A 94 -1.54 -32.30 10.79
C GLY A 94 -2.19 -30.91 10.83
N GLY A 95 -2.54 -30.33 9.67
CA GLY A 95 -3.27 -29.06 9.58
C GLY A 95 -4.74 -29.19 10.03
N PRO A 96 -5.41 -28.07 10.39
CA PRO A 96 -6.77 -28.07 10.97
C PRO A 96 -7.87 -28.70 10.09
N LEU A 97 -7.60 -29.00 8.82
CA LEU A 97 -8.52 -29.71 7.92
C LEU A 97 -8.44 -31.24 8.02
N SER A 98 -7.48 -31.79 8.77
CA SER A 98 -7.31 -33.23 8.96
C SER A 98 -7.94 -33.78 10.25
N HIS A 99 -8.83 -33.01 10.90
CA HIS A 99 -9.61 -33.52 12.04
C HIS A 99 -10.78 -34.43 11.65
N LYS A 100 -10.98 -34.70 10.35
CA LYS A 100 -12.10 -35.53 9.88
C LYS A 100 -11.76 -37.02 9.63
N ARG A 101 -10.51 -37.47 9.84
CA ARG A 101 -10.12 -38.87 9.52
C ARG A 101 -9.36 -39.65 10.59
N SER A 102 -9.07 -39.12 11.78
CA SER A 102 -8.38 -39.92 12.81
C SER A 102 -9.00 -39.73 14.19
N ILE A 103 -10.24 -40.20 14.35
CA ILE A 103 -10.78 -40.67 15.63
C ILE A 103 -10.57 -42.19 15.67
N GLU A 104 -9.34 -42.62 15.46
CA GLU A 104 -8.86 -43.95 15.83
C GLU A 104 -7.54 -43.73 16.54
N PHE A 105 -7.41 -44.35 17.71
CA PHE A 105 -6.29 -44.27 18.63
C PHE A 105 -4.94 -44.57 17.94
N ALA A 106 -4.35 -43.58 17.27
CA ALA A 106 -2.95 -43.61 16.88
C ALA A 106 -2.17 -42.87 17.96
N SER A 107 -1.49 -43.62 18.82
CA SER A 107 -0.46 -43.12 19.72
C SER A 107 0.38 -42.08 18.99
N ASP A 108 0.41 -40.82 19.45
CA ASP A 108 1.18 -39.75 18.80
C ASP A 108 2.64 -40.23 18.68
N PRO A 109 3.15 -40.53 17.46
CA PRO A 109 4.50 -41.09 17.29
C PRO A 109 5.58 -40.12 17.76
N LEU A 110 5.21 -38.85 18.02
CA LEU A 110 6.09 -37.82 18.58
C LEU A 110 5.93 -37.61 20.10
N ALA A 111 5.02 -38.34 20.76
CA ALA A 111 4.89 -38.34 22.21
C ALA A 111 5.82 -39.36 22.89
N SER A 112 6.47 -40.25 22.12
CA SER A 112 7.51 -41.13 22.63
C SER A 112 8.79 -40.35 22.95
N SER A 113 9.47 -40.72 24.03
CA SER A 113 10.79 -40.17 24.37
C SER A 113 11.91 -40.71 23.47
N THR A 114 11.66 -41.81 22.76
CA THR A 114 12.65 -42.55 21.96
C THR A 114 12.07 -42.91 20.58
N TRP A 115 12.89 -42.92 19.54
CA TRP A 115 12.49 -43.38 18.21
C TRP A 115 12.35 -44.91 18.20
N GLU A 116 11.27 -45.43 17.62
CA GLU A 116 10.91 -46.86 17.68
C GLU A 116 11.91 -47.79 16.97
N GLU A 117 12.78 -47.25 16.11
CA GLU A 117 13.77 -48.01 15.31
C GLU A 117 15.22 -47.54 15.46
N VAL A 118 15.49 -46.55 16.33
CA VAL A 118 16.85 -46.00 16.51
C VAL A 118 17.34 -46.25 17.93
N SER A 119 18.57 -46.75 18.04
CA SER A 119 19.26 -46.93 19.31
C SER A 119 19.34 -45.60 20.08
N PRO A 120 19.10 -45.58 21.40
CA PRO A 120 19.21 -44.37 22.22
C PRO A 120 20.58 -43.68 22.14
N LYS A 121 21.64 -44.43 21.82
CA LYS A 121 23.01 -43.89 21.66
C LYS A 121 23.20 -43.09 20.37
N ASP A 122 22.43 -43.43 19.34
CA ASP A 122 22.49 -42.79 18.02
C ASP A 122 21.44 -41.69 17.87
N THR A 123 20.59 -41.50 18.88
CA THR A 123 19.57 -40.44 18.91
C THR A 123 20.19 -39.11 19.33
N LEU A 124 20.10 -38.11 18.46
CA LEU A 124 20.59 -36.74 18.72
C LEU A 124 19.46 -35.81 19.19
N ILE A 125 18.27 -35.95 18.60
CA ILE A 125 17.11 -35.13 18.92
C ILE A 125 15.93 -36.06 19.21
N THR A 126 15.33 -35.88 20.38
CA THR A 126 14.17 -36.68 20.79
C THR A 126 12.91 -36.26 20.01
N PRO A 127 11.93 -37.15 19.81
CA PRO A 127 10.69 -36.81 19.10
C PRO A 127 9.95 -35.61 19.72
N VAL A 128 10.00 -35.49 21.06
CA VAL A 128 9.41 -34.37 21.81
C VAL A 128 10.12 -33.05 21.51
N GLN A 129 11.45 -33.07 21.40
CA GLN A 129 12.23 -31.90 20.99
C GLN A 129 11.97 -31.53 19.53
N CYS A 130 11.82 -32.49 18.62
CA CYS A 130 11.41 -32.20 17.24
C CYS A 130 10.09 -31.44 17.18
N LYS A 131 9.13 -31.79 18.04
CA LYS A 131 7.82 -31.10 18.13
C LYS A 131 7.97 -29.66 18.64
N SER A 132 8.81 -29.41 19.63
CA SER A 132 9.05 -28.05 20.14
C SER A 132 9.83 -27.19 19.14
N ILE A 133 10.90 -27.72 18.55
CA ILE A 133 11.69 -27.08 17.49
C ILE A 133 10.79 -26.72 16.31
N TRP A 134 9.90 -27.63 15.89
CA TRP A 134 8.97 -27.36 14.80
C TRP A 134 7.98 -26.24 15.11
N ARG A 135 7.47 -26.17 16.35
CA ARG A 135 6.59 -25.06 16.79
C ARG A 135 7.34 -23.74 16.76
N GLN A 136 8.56 -23.70 17.27
CA GLN A 136 9.40 -22.51 17.26
C GLN A 136 9.73 -22.07 15.82
N PHE A 137 10.12 -23.01 14.97
CA PHE A 137 10.34 -22.77 13.54
C PHE A 137 9.11 -22.18 12.84
N LYS A 138 7.90 -22.71 13.11
CA LYS A 138 6.67 -22.14 12.53
C LYS A 138 6.47 -20.70 13.00
N ALA A 139 6.59 -20.44 14.30
CA ALA A 139 6.39 -19.11 14.86
C ALA A 139 7.36 -18.08 14.24
N GLU A 140 8.64 -18.45 14.07
CA GLU A 140 9.65 -17.55 13.49
C GLU A 140 9.48 -17.34 11.98
N THR A 141 8.96 -18.32 11.25
CA THR A 141 8.77 -18.23 9.78
C THR A 141 7.40 -17.71 9.37
N GLU A 142 6.40 -17.74 10.26
CA GLU A 142 5.02 -17.35 9.98
C GLU A 142 4.91 -15.91 9.50
N TYR A 143 5.60 -14.97 10.14
CA TYR A 143 5.60 -13.57 9.72
C TYR A 143 6.12 -13.40 8.30
N SER A 144 7.24 -14.05 7.97
CA SER A 144 7.85 -13.98 6.63
C SER A 144 6.93 -14.58 5.56
N VAL A 145 6.26 -15.68 5.88
CA VAL A 145 5.27 -16.32 4.98
C VAL A 145 4.04 -15.43 4.80
N ALA A 146 3.50 -14.87 5.88
CA ALA A 146 2.35 -13.97 5.84
C ALA A 146 2.64 -12.70 5.03
N GLN A 147 3.86 -12.16 5.17
CA GLN A 147 4.33 -11.03 4.37
C GLN A 147 4.38 -11.40 2.88
N ALA A 148 4.98 -12.53 2.51
CA ALA A 148 5.03 -12.99 1.12
C ALA A 148 3.61 -13.20 0.53
N MET A 149 2.70 -13.81 1.31
CA MET A 149 1.31 -14.01 0.90
C MET A 149 0.55 -12.69 0.70
N SER A 150 0.69 -11.73 1.62
CA SER A 150 -0.01 -10.45 1.51
C SER A 150 0.48 -9.62 0.33
N MET A 151 1.79 -9.65 0.04
CA MET A 151 2.36 -9.02 -1.16
C MET A 151 1.77 -9.63 -2.44
N GLN A 152 1.68 -10.95 -2.53
CA GLN A 152 1.08 -11.61 -3.70
C GLN A 152 -0.41 -11.34 -3.82
N GLU A 153 -1.15 -11.36 -2.72
CA GLU A 153 -2.59 -11.11 -2.76
C GLU A 153 -2.88 -9.66 -3.21
N ALA A 154 -2.07 -8.69 -2.78
CA ALA A 154 -2.13 -7.32 -3.28
C ALA A 154 -1.86 -7.25 -4.79
N GLN A 155 -0.90 -8.02 -5.31
CA GLN A 155 -0.60 -8.08 -6.75
C GLN A 155 -1.68 -8.83 -7.56
N ARG A 156 -2.24 -9.92 -7.04
CA ARG A 156 -3.38 -10.59 -7.67
C ARG A 156 -4.58 -9.66 -7.73
N ARG A 157 -4.82 -8.85 -6.68
CA ARG A 157 -5.83 -7.80 -6.70
C ARG A 157 -5.49 -6.68 -7.69
N SER A 158 -4.22 -6.30 -7.82
CA SER A 158 -3.78 -5.28 -8.79
C SER A 158 -3.84 -5.75 -10.25
N LYS A 159 -3.81 -7.06 -10.55
CA LYS A 159 -4.05 -7.59 -11.91
C LYS A 159 -5.42 -7.18 -12.44
N ASN A 160 -6.38 -6.90 -11.56
CA ASN A 160 -7.70 -6.36 -11.91
C ASN A 160 -7.72 -4.82 -11.99
N TRP A 161 -6.61 -4.15 -11.69
CA TRP A 161 -6.44 -2.70 -11.79
C TRP A 161 -6.08 -2.29 -13.22
N LEU A 162 -6.79 -2.85 -14.20
CA LEU A 162 -6.86 -2.21 -15.49
C LEU A 162 -7.70 -0.93 -15.33
N PRO A 163 -7.31 0.19 -15.97
CA PRO A 163 -8.20 1.34 -16.07
C PRO A 163 -9.58 0.85 -16.55
N PRO A 164 -10.68 1.26 -15.90
CA PRO A 164 -12.03 0.86 -16.31
C PRO A 164 -12.19 0.98 -17.83
N ALA A 165 -12.95 0.11 -18.48
CA ALA A 165 -13.09 0.16 -19.95
C ALA A 165 -13.50 1.56 -20.47
N TRP A 166 -14.30 2.28 -19.69
CA TRP A 166 -14.68 3.67 -19.94
C TRP A 166 -13.49 4.64 -19.99
N THR A 167 -12.49 4.48 -19.13
CA THR A 167 -11.30 5.36 -19.12
C THR A 167 -10.39 5.05 -20.30
N ILE A 168 -10.30 3.79 -20.73
CA ILE A 168 -9.61 3.41 -21.97
C ILE A 168 -10.30 4.05 -23.18
N LEU A 169 -11.64 4.01 -23.24
CA LEU A 169 -12.42 4.68 -24.28
C LEU A 169 -12.24 6.21 -24.25
N LEU A 170 -12.26 6.82 -23.06
CA LEU A 170 -12.03 8.25 -22.89
C LEU A 170 -10.65 8.65 -23.39
N LEU A 171 -9.63 7.85 -23.07
CA LEU A 171 -8.26 8.07 -23.50
C LEU A 171 -8.09 7.92 -25.02
N ALA A 172 -8.83 6.99 -25.64
CA ALA A 172 -8.83 6.80 -27.09
C ALA A 172 -9.53 7.94 -27.85
N ILE A 173 -10.64 8.47 -27.32
CA ILE A 173 -11.40 9.57 -27.93
C ILE A 173 -10.69 10.92 -27.74
N LEU A 174 -10.20 11.18 -26.53
CA LEU A 174 -9.63 12.48 -26.15
C LEU A 174 -8.14 12.59 -26.50
N GLY A 175 -7.43 11.47 -26.58
CA GLY A 175 -5.98 11.42 -26.73
C GLY A 175 -5.25 11.63 -25.39
N TYR A 176 -4.09 10.99 -25.23
CA TYR A 176 -3.31 11.00 -23.98
C TYR A 176 -2.87 12.41 -23.54
N ASN A 177 -2.49 13.26 -24.50
CA ASN A 177 -1.99 14.60 -24.23
C ASN A 177 -3.09 15.54 -23.70
N GLU A 178 -4.28 15.48 -24.29
CA GLU A 178 -5.42 16.32 -23.91
C GLU A 178 -6.04 15.84 -22.59
N PHE A 179 -6.09 14.52 -22.36
CA PHE A 179 -6.52 13.94 -21.09
C PHE A 179 -5.62 14.38 -19.91
N MET A 180 -4.29 14.35 -20.11
CA MET A 180 -3.36 14.83 -19.09
C MET A 180 -3.45 16.35 -18.87
N PHE A 181 -3.68 17.12 -19.93
CA PHE A 181 -3.91 18.56 -19.85
C PHE A 181 -5.21 18.88 -19.10
N LEU A 182 -6.28 18.12 -19.34
CA LEU A 182 -7.57 18.25 -18.65
C LEU A 182 -7.45 17.95 -17.15
N LEU A 183 -6.74 16.87 -16.78
CA LEU A 183 -6.54 16.50 -15.37
C LEU A 183 -5.65 17.47 -14.60
N ARG A 184 -4.65 18.06 -15.26
CA ARG A 184 -3.68 18.96 -14.62
C ARG A 184 -4.22 20.38 -14.40
N ASN A 185 -5.24 20.77 -15.15
CA ASN A 185 -5.79 22.12 -15.10
C ASN A 185 -7.17 22.15 -14.40
N PRO A 186 -7.26 22.65 -13.15
CA PRO A 186 -8.49 22.61 -12.37
C PRO A 186 -9.64 23.43 -12.99
N LEU A 187 -9.34 24.44 -13.82
CA LEU A 187 -10.34 25.26 -14.50
C LEU A 187 -11.13 24.51 -15.57
N TYR A 188 -10.49 23.61 -16.33
CA TYR A 188 -11.19 22.83 -17.35
C TYR A 188 -12.06 21.75 -16.71
N LEU A 189 -11.62 21.16 -15.59
CA LEU A 189 -12.47 20.26 -14.80
C LEU A 189 -13.71 20.98 -14.26
N LEU A 190 -13.55 22.22 -13.78
CA LEU A 190 -14.68 23.05 -13.36
C LEU A 190 -15.61 23.37 -14.54
N GLY A 191 -15.06 23.73 -15.70
CA GLY A 191 -15.83 23.97 -16.92
C GLY A 191 -16.63 22.74 -17.37
N LEU A 192 -16.01 21.57 -17.38
CA LEU A 192 -16.65 20.29 -17.70
C LEU A 192 -17.73 19.95 -16.66
N PHE A 193 -17.47 20.16 -15.38
CA PHE A 193 -18.46 19.96 -14.31
C PHE A 193 -19.69 20.85 -14.50
N VAL A 194 -19.49 22.14 -14.79
CA VAL A 194 -20.60 23.07 -15.08
C VAL A 194 -21.36 22.65 -16.33
N ALA A 195 -20.66 22.27 -17.41
CA ALA A 195 -21.27 21.79 -18.64
C ALA A 195 -22.06 20.48 -18.42
N PHE A 196 -21.56 19.57 -17.58
CA PHE A 196 -22.24 18.35 -17.20
C PHE A 196 -23.51 18.64 -16.39
N VAL A 197 -23.44 19.52 -15.39
CA VAL A 197 -24.62 19.93 -14.60
C VAL A 197 -25.67 20.60 -15.48
N LEU A 198 -25.27 21.47 -16.42
CA LEU A 198 -26.18 22.09 -17.38
C LEU A 198 -26.81 21.06 -18.32
N SER A 199 -26.00 20.16 -18.89
CA SER A 199 -26.48 19.09 -19.78
C SER A 199 -27.41 18.12 -19.04
N TYR A 200 -27.09 17.78 -17.79
CA TYR A 200 -27.92 16.94 -16.93
C TYR A 200 -29.22 17.64 -16.52
N ALA A 201 -29.18 18.94 -16.23
CA ALA A 201 -30.37 19.74 -15.97
C ALA A 201 -31.28 19.80 -17.22
N ILE A 202 -30.68 19.98 -18.39
CA ILE A 202 -31.40 19.94 -19.68
C ILE A 202 -31.98 18.54 -19.92
N TRP A 203 -31.25 17.47 -19.63
CA TRP A 203 -31.74 16.08 -19.75
C TRP A 203 -32.89 15.80 -18.75
N MET A 204 -32.76 16.21 -17.50
CA MET A 204 -33.84 16.06 -16.50
C MET A 204 -35.05 16.94 -16.82
N GLN A 205 -34.85 18.08 -17.48
CA GLN A 205 -35.92 18.91 -18.04
C GLN A 205 -36.43 18.39 -19.39
N TYR A 206 -35.77 17.40 -20.00
CA TYR A 206 -36.14 16.72 -21.23
C TYR A 206 -37.25 15.67 -21.01
N ASP A 207 -38.10 15.86 -20.01
CA ASP A 207 -39.43 15.25 -19.94
C ASP A 207 -40.36 16.02 -20.90
N ILE A 208 -40.15 15.70 -22.18
CA ILE A 208 -40.63 16.44 -23.34
C ILE A 208 -42.14 16.31 -23.57
N THR A 209 -42.89 15.64 -22.70
CA THR A 209 -44.35 15.58 -22.83
C THR A 209 -45.06 16.87 -22.39
N ALA A 210 -44.42 17.70 -21.55
CA ALA A 210 -45.04 18.93 -21.03
C ALA A 210 -44.73 20.19 -21.84
N TYR A 211 -43.55 20.27 -22.49
CA TYR A 211 -43.07 21.50 -23.14
C TYR A 211 -43.47 21.66 -24.61
N PHE A 212 -43.98 20.62 -25.28
CA PHE A 212 -44.49 20.75 -26.65
C PHE A 212 -45.85 21.46 -26.75
N ARG A 213 -46.45 21.87 -25.63
CA ARG A 213 -47.70 22.65 -25.65
C ARG A 213 -47.49 24.16 -25.78
N HIS A 214 -46.32 24.70 -25.41
CA HIS A 214 -46.00 26.13 -25.55
C HIS A 214 -44.56 26.33 -26.02
N GLY A 215 -44.40 26.59 -27.32
CA GLY A 215 -43.13 26.57 -28.05
C GLY A 215 -42.03 27.52 -27.56
N THR A 216 -40.82 26.98 -27.51
CA THR A 216 -39.55 27.65 -27.15
C THR A 216 -39.12 28.78 -28.08
N LEU A 217 -39.78 28.96 -29.24
CA LEU A 217 -39.59 30.11 -30.12
C LEU A 217 -40.18 31.42 -29.52
N SER A 218 -41.20 31.34 -28.67
CA SER A 218 -41.85 32.55 -28.10
C SER A 218 -41.03 33.18 -26.98
N ALA A 219 -40.33 32.37 -26.18
CA ALA A 219 -39.45 32.86 -25.12
C ALA A 219 -38.22 33.61 -25.68
N LEU A 220 -37.60 33.06 -26.73
CA LEU A 220 -36.46 33.69 -27.39
C LEU A 220 -36.88 35.00 -28.12
N LEU A 221 -38.04 35.01 -28.78
CA LEU A 221 -38.61 36.21 -29.41
C LEU A 221 -38.98 37.30 -28.39
N THR A 222 -39.46 36.93 -27.19
CA THR A 222 -39.83 37.90 -26.15
C THR A 222 -38.61 38.54 -25.49
N ILE A 223 -37.52 37.79 -25.34
CA ILE A 223 -36.25 38.33 -24.85
C ILE A 223 -35.62 39.24 -25.92
N LEU A 224 -35.66 38.83 -27.19
CA LEU A 224 -35.13 39.62 -28.31
C LEU A 224 -35.94 40.90 -28.56
N SER A 225 -37.28 40.85 -28.43
CA SER A 225 -38.16 42.00 -28.64
C SER A 225 -38.06 43.05 -27.52
N ARG A 226 -37.64 42.67 -26.32
CA ARG A 226 -37.37 43.62 -25.23
C ARG A 226 -35.98 44.28 -25.30
N LEU A 227 -35.01 43.62 -25.93
CA LEU A 227 -33.63 44.10 -26.05
C LEU A 227 -33.45 45.16 -27.16
N LEU A 228 -34.18 45.01 -28.27
CA LEU A 228 -34.16 45.97 -29.38
C LEU A 228 -34.54 47.41 -28.97
N PRO A 229 -35.67 47.67 -28.26
CA PRO A 229 -36.04 49.03 -27.87
C PRO A 229 -35.08 49.62 -26.83
N THR A 230 -34.49 48.83 -25.93
CA THR A 230 -33.51 49.34 -24.96
C THR A 230 -32.19 49.75 -25.60
N ILE A 231 -31.71 48.98 -26.59
CA ILE A 231 -30.50 49.34 -27.33
C ILE A 231 -30.73 50.60 -28.16
N ILE A 232 -31.90 50.75 -28.78
CA ILE A 232 -32.27 51.95 -29.52
C ILE A 232 -32.34 53.16 -28.59
N ASP A 233 -32.93 53.02 -27.39
CA ASP A 233 -33.02 54.12 -26.42
C ASP A 233 -31.64 54.56 -25.94
N ILE A 234 -30.74 53.61 -25.62
CA ILE A 234 -29.34 53.92 -25.25
C ILE A 234 -28.61 54.58 -26.43
N MET A 235 -28.79 54.09 -27.66
CA MET A 235 -28.17 54.67 -28.85
C MET A 235 -28.70 56.09 -29.13
N MET A 236 -30.00 56.32 -28.98
CA MET A 236 -30.64 57.63 -29.13
C MET A 236 -30.16 58.61 -28.06
N GLN A 237 -29.98 58.13 -26.82
CA GLN A 237 -29.43 58.91 -25.71
C GLN A 237 -27.97 59.32 -25.98
N ILE A 238 -27.16 58.42 -26.54
CA ILE A 238 -25.77 58.71 -26.94
C ILE A 238 -25.73 59.70 -28.11
N ILE A 239 -26.59 59.55 -29.13
CA ILE A 239 -26.65 60.46 -30.28
C ILE A 239 -27.10 61.87 -29.85
N ASN A 240 -28.09 61.96 -28.95
CA ASN A 240 -28.61 63.23 -28.44
C ASN A 240 -27.59 63.92 -27.50
N MET A 241 -26.80 63.14 -26.74
CA MET A 241 -25.66 63.67 -25.98
C MET A 241 -24.51 64.15 -26.88
N LYS A 242 -24.31 63.55 -28.06
CA LYS A 242 -23.23 63.91 -29.00
C LYS A 242 -23.51 65.21 -29.79
N HIS A 243 -24.78 65.60 -29.95
CA HIS A 243 -25.17 66.84 -30.65
C HIS A 243 -25.22 68.09 -29.75
N LYS A 244 -25.16 67.96 -28.42
CA LYS A 244 -25.18 69.11 -27.50
C LYS A 244 -23.82 69.81 -27.30
N HIS A 245 -22.76 69.32 -27.95
CA HIS A 245 -21.40 69.84 -27.82
C HIS A 245 -20.82 70.29 -29.18
N LYS A 246 -21.28 71.44 -29.71
CA LYS A 246 -20.60 72.13 -30.84
C LYS A 246 -20.83 73.66 -30.89
N SER A 247 -20.14 74.39 -29.98
CA SER A 247 -19.49 75.75 -30.08
C SER A 247 -20.27 77.05 -30.40
N PRO A 248 -19.76 78.30 -30.16
CA PRO A 248 -18.52 78.78 -29.48
C PRO A 248 -18.65 79.99 -28.46
N HIS A 249 -17.52 80.35 -27.82
CA HIS A 249 -17.17 81.39 -26.80
C HIS A 249 -17.26 82.89 -27.25
N PRO A 250 -17.20 83.96 -26.38
CA PRO A 250 -15.98 84.38 -25.64
C PRO A 250 -16.05 85.26 -24.33
N SER A 251 -14.94 85.23 -23.55
CA SER A 251 -14.20 86.28 -22.79
C SER A 251 -14.80 87.17 -21.66
N ARG A 252 -14.24 87.09 -20.42
CA ARG A 252 -13.20 87.97 -19.79
C ARG A 252 -13.31 88.13 -18.23
N HIS A 253 -12.18 87.87 -17.56
CA HIS A 253 -11.67 88.02 -16.16
C HIS A 253 -12.02 89.29 -15.30
N PRO A 254 -11.56 89.47 -14.01
CA PRO A 254 -11.03 88.55 -12.93
C PRO A 254 -11.32 88.92 -11.41
N GLN A 255 -10.83 88.06 -10.47
CA GLN A 255 -10.43 88.23 -9.02
C GLN A 255 -11.53 88.31 -7.91
N HIS A 256 -11.40 87.94 -6.61
CA HIS A 256 -10.30 87.64 -5.66
C HIS A 256 -10.81 86.86 -4.38
N ILE A 257 -9.94 86.03 -3.77
CA ILE A 257 -9.80 85.54 -2.35
C ILE A 257 -11.02 85.38 -1.38
N HIS A 258 -11.18 84.18 -0.76
CA HIS A 258 -10.95 83.95 0.69
C HIS A 258 -10.94 82.44 1.07
N ALA A 259 -10.00 82.10 1.94
CA ALA A 259 -9.86 80.79 2.59
C ALA A 259 -10.67 80.78 3.90
N GLN A 260 -11.35 79.69 4.22
CA GLN A 260 -11.73 79.38 5.60
C GLN A 260 -11.67 77.88 5.84
N SER A 261 -10.73 77.53 6.69
CA SER A 261 -10.63 76.30 7.46
C SER A 261 -11.90 76.02 8.25
N PHE A 262 -12.37 74.77 8.28
CA PHE A 262 -12.92 74.22 9.51
C PHE A 262 -12.63 72.72 9.62
N MET A 263 -12.30 72.38 10.85
CA MET A 263 -11.65 71.18 11.36
C MET A 263 -12.71 70.27 11.99
N ASN A 264 -12.61 68.95 11.78
CA ASN A 264 -12.79 67.85 12.74
C ASN A 264 -12.90 66.50 12.00
N GLN A 265 -12.01 65.54 12.24
CA GLN A 265 -12.09 64.50 13.29
C GLN A 265 -13.37 63.65 13.11
N THR A 266 -13.41 62.33 13.01
CA THR A 266 -12.56 61.15 13.28
C THR A 266 -13.32 59.98 12.60
N TRP A 267 -12.73 58.87 12.15
CA TRP A 267 -12.65 57.60 12.88
C TRP A 267 -12.04 56.52 11.97
N GLY A 268 -11.04 55.80 12.49
CA GLY A 268 -10.98 54.33 12.39
C GLY A 268 -10.35 53.68 11.15
N ARG A 269 -9.02 53.70 11.08
CA ARG A 269 -8.21 52.72 10.32
C ARG A 269 -8.20 51.37 11.06
N ALA A 270 -8.43 50.27 10.35
CA ALA A 270 -7.96 48.94 10.75
C ALA A 270 -7.18 48.33 9.56
N GLN A 271 -5.85 48.31 9.67
CA GLN A 271 -4.97 47.49 8.85
C GLN A 271 -4.59 46.26 9.67
N VAL A 272 -4.81 45.07 9.12
CA VAL A 272 -4.28 43.81 9.65
C VAL A 272 -3.04 43.46 8.82
N ARG A 273 -1.89 43.41 9.50
CA ARG A 273 -0.58 43.00 8.97
C ARG A 273 -0.27 41.60 9.50
N TYR A 274 0.20 40.75 8.58
CA TYR A 274 0.70 39.40 8.80
C TYR A 274 1.84 39.34 9.83
N GLN A 275 1.80 38.32 10.69
CA GLN A 275 2.95 37.83 11.47
C GLN A 275 2.99 36.30 11.41
N SER A 276 4.18 35.79 11.06
CA SER A 276 4.54 34.37 10.93
C SER A 276 4.89 33.79 12.32
N PRO A 277 4.75 32.47 12.56
CA PRO A 277 5.05 31.87 13.86
C PRO A 277 6.53 31.45 14.00
N ASP A 278 7.09 31.77 15.16
CA ASP A 278 8.45 31.43 15.60
C ASP A 278 8.61 29.94 15.97
N SER A 279 9.83 29.46 15.74
CA SER A 279 10.36 28.16 16.16
C SER A 279 10.93 28.24 17.58
N PRO A 280 10.88 27.18 18.41
CA PRO A 280 11.55 27.17 19.70
C PRO A 280 13.01 26.74 19.60
N SER A 281 13.86 27.55 20.21
CA SER A 281 15.31 27.40 20.39
C SER A 281 15.67 26.33 21.42
N SER A 282 16.68 25.52 21.07
CA SER A 282 17.46 24.63 21.92
C SER A 282 18.35 25.41 22.90
N SER A 283 18.24 25.14 24.20
CA SER A 283 19.18 25.59 25.22
C SER A 283 20.03 24.42 25.73
N SER A 284 21.34 24.67 25.70
CA SER A 284 22.43 23.88 26.25
C SER A 284 22.50 24.01 27.77
N SER A 285 22.71 22.91 28.49
CA SER A 285 23.29 22.93 29.83
C SER A 285 24.43 21.90 29.92
N VAL A 286 25.59 22.43 30.29
CA VAL A 286 26.84 21.75 30.60
C VAL A 286 26.72 21.21 32.02
N GLY A 287 27.10 19.94 32.23
CA GLY A 287 27.22 19.31 33.55
C GLY A 287 28.42 18.37 33.56
N SER A 288 29.58 18.91 33.90
CA SER A 288 30.78 18.14 34.23
C SER A 288 30.62 17.56 35.63
N ASN A 289 30.81 16.26 35.81
CA ASN A 289 31.23 15.71 37.10
C ASN A 289 32.11 14.48 36.87
N SER A 290 33.42 14.74 36.87
CA SER A 290 34.48 13.77 37.15
C SER A 290 34.58 13.62 38.67
N GLY A 291 34.41 12.40 39.17
CA GLY A 291 34.72 12.03 40.54
C GLY A 291 35.67 10.84 40.53
N ASP A 292 36.91 11.09 40.92
CA ASP A 292 37.88 10.11 41.40
C ASP A 292 37.60 9.77 42.88
N ASP A 293 38.27 8.71 43.36
CA ASP A 293 38.50 8.26 44.74
C ASP A 293 37.46 7.34 45.41
N SER A 294 37.67 6.01 45.29
CA SER A 294 38.15 5.10 46.37
C SER A 294 38.03 3.63 45.98
#